data_AF-A0A7S1WU74-F1
#
_entry.id   AF-A0A7S1WU74-F1
#
_cell.length_a   1.000
_cell.length_b   1.000
_cell.length_c   1.000
_cell.angle_alpha   90.00
_cell.angle_beta   90.00
_cell.angle_gamma   90.00
#
_symmetry.space_group_name_H-M   'P 1'
#
loop_
_entity.id
_entity.type
_entity.pdbx_description
1 polymer ?
#
loop_
_entity_poly.entity_id
_entity_poly.type
_entity_poly.pdbx_seq_one_letter_code
_entity_poly.pdbx_strand_id
1 'polypeptide(L)'
;ALWREYSFYTELASAKQLASLDKFIHVPKPLVACWGPEKGQEARNFLLVLERLQPPTWSRVDPVEGCSVQQAVSAVRALGQFHAKLGMAWIPHWAMNGPVIGPEPLDNIYGACFGRCAARLRKLLSPVGFGICFKLVQGGLQKLVNMLRKPPHTLLHGDYRTENIRFAPGASGPVAVFDWGLVSRGRGSWDFAHFLALSLRPELRRGHQEEIVRKYLQQFPGDRTSASSVDLFKDEVRAGFLCLIAKLLFVFVDFQGKPQTLEMLERSLQWTTSAAEDWAALTVLLKSEAFGRSTQWPDPLRQRPVEGHVGRWG
;
A
#
# COMPACT_ATOMS: atom_id res chain seq x y z
N ALA A 1 9.13 1.38 13.13
CA ALA A 1 8.86 2.22 11.95
C ALA A 1 10.08 3.09 11.64
N LEU A 2 10.53 3.94 12.58
CA LEU A 2 11.66 4.87 12.38
C LEU A 2 12.95 4.19 11.85
N TRP A 3 13.38 3.08 12.45
CA TRP A 3 14.53 2.32 11.94
C TRP A 3 14.33 1.75 10.52
N ARG A 4 13.10 1.47 10.11
CA ARG A 4 12.81 0.98 8.75
C ARG A 4 13.00 2.09 7.72
N GLU A 5 12.58 3.31 8.04
CA GLU A 5 12.82 4.46 7.16
C GLU A 5 14.31 4.76 7.04
N TYR A 6 15.03 4.75 8.16
CA TYR A 6 16.48 4.89 8.17
C TYR A 6 17.18 3.84 7.29
N SER A 7 16.89 2.55 7.49
CA SER A 7 17.47 1.47 6.70
C SER A 7 17.03 1.52 5.23
N PHE A 8 15.81 1.99 4.94
CA PHE A 8 15.40 2.21 3.56
C PHE A 8 16.31 3.21 2.86
N TYR A 9 16.53 4.39 3.45
CA TYR A 9 17.34 5.45 2.83
C TYR A 9 18.84 5.11 2.77
N THR A 10 19.37 4.40 3.77
CA THR A 10 20.81 4.12 3.87
C THR A 10 21.23 2.84 3.15
N GLU A 11 20.38 1.81 3.12
CA GLU A 11 20.73 0.49 2.57
C GLU A 11 20.04 0.19 1.24
N LEU A 12 18.75 0.53 1.11
CA LEU A 12 17.94 0.12 -0.03
C LEU A 12 17.95 1.16 -1.16
N ALA A 13 17.73 2.45 -0.84
CA ALA A 13 17.72 3.55 -1.80
C ALA A 13 19.10 3.75 -2.45
N SER A 14 20.18 3.47 -1.71
CA SER A 14 21.55 3.49 -2.20
C SER A 14 21.90 2.26 -3.08
N ALA A 15 21.10 1.20 -3.04
CA ALA A 15 21.35 0.00 -3.82
C ALA A 15 21.07 0.22 -5.31
N LYS A 16 21.91 -0.39 -6.18
CA LYS A 16 21.77 -0.33 -7.65
C LYS A 16 20.38 -0.70 -8.17
N GLN A 17 19.61 -1.49 -7.42
CA GLN A 17 18.26 -1.91 -7.80
C GLN A 17 17.27 -0.73 -7.86
N LEU A 18 17.33 0.21 -6.90
CA LEU A 18 16.45 1.37 -6.88
C LEU A 18 16.96 2.51 -7.76
N ALA A 19 18.28 2.64 -7.99
CA ALA A 19 18.83 3.63 -8.92
C ALA A 19 18.27 3.50 -10.37
N SER A 20 17.87 2.30 -10.78
CA SER A 20 17.21 2.08 -12.08
C SER A 20 15.77 2.64 -12.17
N LEU A 21 15.18 3.05 -11.04
CA LEU A 21 13.82 3.57 -10.95
C LEU A 21 13.73 5.09 -11.05
N ASP A 22 14.84 5.84 -11.03
CA ASP A 22 14.84 7.32 -11.02
C ASP A 22 13.99 7.94 -12.15
N LYS A 23 13.82 7.22 -13.27
CA LYS A 23 12.95 7.62 -14.39
C LYS A 23 11.44 7.59 -14.08
N PHE A 24 11.04 6.94 -13.00
CA PHE A 24 9.65 6.71 -12.60
C PHE A 24 9.39 7.10 -11.14
N ILE A 25 10.25 6.68 -10.23
CA ILE A 25 10.24 7.02 -8.80
C ILE A 25 11.54 7.70 -8.44
N HIS A 26 11.42 8.95 -8.04
CA HIS A 26 12.48 9.68 -7.35
C HIS A 26 12.38 9.42 -5.84
N VAL A 27 13.43 8.85 -5.26
CA VAL A 27 13.58 8.79 -3.80
C VAL A 27 14.38 10.01 -3.35
N PRO A 28 13.87 10.87 -2.46
CA PRO A 28 14.59 12.05 -1.99
C PRO A 28 15.97 11.69 -1.44
N LYS A 29 17.00 12.41 -1.88
CA LYS A 29 18.36 12.15 -1.40
C LYS A 29 18.46 12.45 0.10
N PRO A 30 18.97 11.51 0.92
CA PRO A 30 19.12 11.71 2.34
C PRO A 30 20.49 12.32 2.70
N LEU A 31 20.51 13.20 3.69
CA LEU A 31 21.66 13.47 4.55
C LEU A 31 21.38 12.82 5.90
N VAL A 32 22.36 12.07 6.40
CA VAL A 32 22.17 11.16 7.54
C VAL A 32 23.19 11.46 8.62
N ALA A 33 22.73 11.60 9.86
CA ALA A 33 23.59 11.66 11.04
C ALA A 33 23.09 10.65 12.09
N CYS A 34 24.02 9.93 12.72
CA CYS A 34 23.74 8.89 13.73
C CYS A 34 24.61 9.13 14.96
N TRP A 35 24.05 8.96 16.16
CA TRP A 35 24.81 9.10 17.41
C TRP A 35 24.24 8.23 18.55
N GLY A 36 25.10 7.91 19.52
CA GLY A 36 24.83 7.01 20.65
C GLY A 36 26.10 6.26 21.07
N PRO A 37 26.10 5.53 22.20
CA PRO A 37 27.32 4.91 22.71
C PRO A 37 27.77 3.69 21.88
N GLU A 38 29.05 3.64 21.48
CA GLU A 38 29.75 2.42 21.02
C GLU A 38 30.28 1.65 22.26
N LYS A 39 30.30 0.32 22.41
CA LYS A 39 30.32 -0.85 21.49
C LYS A 39 29.17 -1.82 21.78
N GLY A 40 28.66 -2.48 20.72
CA GLY A 40 27.84 -3.70 20.82
C GLY A 40 26.32 -3.54 20.68
N GLN A 41 25.80 -2.34 20.38
CA GLN A 41 24.38 -2.12 20.09
C GLN A 41 24.19 -1.14 18.93
N GLU A 42 23.09 -1.33 18.17
CA GLU A 42 22.62 -0.43 17.11
C GLU A 42 22.64 1.03 17.61
N ALA A 43 23.00 1.98 16.72
CA ALA A 43 22.87 3.41 17.02
C ALA A 43 21.47 3.67 17.62
N ARG A 44 21.31 4.50 18.65
CA ARG A 44 19.99 4.69 19.29
C ARG A 44 19.21 5.85 18.69
N ASN A 45 19.90 6.82 18.11
CA ASN A 45 19.31 8.01 17.52
C ASN A 45 19.88 8.26 16.13
N PHE A 46 19.02 8.74 15.24
CA PHE A 46 19.40 9.20 13.92
C PHE A 46 18.61 10.47 13.56
N LEU A 47 19.18 11.26 12.65
CA LEU A 47 18.54 12.38 11.98
C LEU A 47 18.61 12.13 10.47
N LEU A 48 17.45 12.18 9.81
CA LEU A 48 17.33 12.19 8.35
C LEU A 48 16.91 13.58 7.91
N VAL A 49 17.73 14.21 7.06
CA VAL A 49 17.37 15.42 6.33
C VAL A 49 17.22 15.04 4.87
N LEU A 50 16.02 15.19 4.32
CA LEU A 50 15.71 14.76 2.96
C LEU A 50 15.77 15.93 1.97
N GLU A 51 16.13 15.60 0.72
CA GLU A 51 16.04 16.52 -0.41
C GLU A 51 14.69 17.24 -0.45
N ARG A 52 14.76 18.56 -0.64
CA ARG A 52 13.57 19.40 -0.68
C ARG A 52 12.84 19.24 -2.02
N LEU A 53 11.68 18.59 -1.99
CA LEU A 53 10.78 18.46 -3.13
C LEU A 53 9.84 19.67 -3.24
N GLN A 54 10.23 20.67 -4.04
CA GLN A 54 9.50 21.94 -4.18
C GLN A 54 9.27 22.36 -5.65
N PRO A 55 8.35 23.31 -5.90
CA PRO A 55 8.16 23.89 -7.22
C PRO A 55 9.43 24.56 -7.78
N PRO A 56 9.58 24.64 -9.11
CA PRO A 56 8.66 24.14 -10.14
C PRO A 56 8.82 22.63 -10.43
N THR A 57 9.89 21.99 -9.94
CA THR A 57 10.23 20.60 -10.26
C THR A 57 9.23 19.60 -9.68
N TRP A 58 8.65 19.91 -8.52
CA TRP A 58 7.74 19.02 -7.81
C TRP A 58 6.50 19.77 -7.34
N SER A 59 5.32 19.19 -7.58
CA SER A 59 4.04 19.70 -7.14
C SER A 59 3.40 18.78 -6.09
N ARG A 60 2.69 19.39 -5.13
CA ARG A 60 1.89 18.69 -4.13
C ARG A 60 0.44 18.65 -4.58
N VAL A 61 -0.23 17.54 -4.30
CA VAL A 61 -1.68 17.41 -4.43
C VAL A 61 -2.34 17.79 -3.11
N ASP A 62 -3.41 18.57 -3.18
CA ASP A 62 -4.29 18.78 -2.03
C ASP A 62 -5.03 17.46 -1.73
N PRO A 63 -4.84 16.85 -0.55
CA PRO A 63 -5.49 15.59 -0.20
C PRO A 63 -7.02 15.68 -0.07
N VAL A 64 -7.60 16.88 -0.03
CA VAL A 64 -9.06 17.08 -0.08
C VAL A 64 -9.57 16.96 -1.52
N GLU A 65 -8.85 17.54 -2.48
CA GLU A 65 -9.20 17.48 -3.90
C GLU A 65 -8.83 16.13 -4.55
N GLY A 66 -7.83 15.45 -4.00
CA GLY A 66 -7.28 14.23 -4.59
C GLY A 66 -6.50 14.49 -5.88
N CYS A 67 -5.94 13.43 -6.45
CA CYS A 67 -5.14 13.54 -7.68
C CYS A 67 -6.01 13.61 -8.94
N SER A 68 -5.48 14.27 -9.97
CA SER A 68 -6.04 14.18 -11.33
C SER A 68 -5.82 12.80 -11.93
N VAL A 69 -6.49 12.47 -13.05
CA VAL A 69 -6.30 11.20 -13.77
C VAL A 69 -4.84 11.05 -14.21
N GLN A 70 -4.21 12.12 -14.72
CA GLN A 70 -2.83 12.08 -15.18
C GLN A 70 -1.86 11.81 -14.03
N GLN A 71 -2.10 12.42 -12.86
CA GLN A 71 -1.33 12.14 -11.65
C GLN A 71 -1.55 10.71 -11.15
N ALA A 72 -2.79 10.21 -11.20
CA ALA A 72 -3.09 8.83 -10.85
C ALA A 72 -2.34 7.84 -11.73
N VAL A 73 -2.31 8.08 -13.05
CA VAL A 73 -1.54 7.28 -14.01
C VAL A 73 -0.03 7.34 -13.72
N SER A 74 0.53 8.53 -13.45
CA SER A 74 1.92 8.67 -13.01
C SER A 74 2.23 7.82 -11.78
N ALA A 75 1.41 7.94 -10.73
CA ALA A 75 1.60 7.22 -9.47
C ALA A 75 1.52 5.71 -9.64
N VAL A 76 0.50 5.18 -10.34
CA VAL A 76 0.38 3.72 -10.48
C VAL A 76 1.41 3.11 -11.44
N ARG A 77 1.89 3.87 -12.43
CA ARG A 77 3.02 3.43 -13.27
C ARG A 77 4.29 3.34 -12.44
N ALA A 78 4.56 4.37 -11.66
CA ALA A 78 5.68 4.39 -10.71
C ALA A 78 5.58 3.21 -9.72
N LEU A 79 4.41 3.02 -9.11
CA LEU A 79 4.14 1.92 -8.19
C LEU A 79 4.34 0.54 -8.83
N GLY A 80 3.88 0.34 -10.07
CA GLY A 80 4.09 -0.92 -10.79
C GLY A 80 5.58 -1.21 -11.04
N GLN A 81 6.36 -0.19 -11.41
CA GLN A 81 7.82 -0.32 -11.58
C GLN A 81 8.52 -0.63 -10.26
N PHE A 82 8.09 -0.01 -9.15
CA PHE A 82 8.54 -0.35 -7.81
C PHE A 82 8.25 -1.80 -7.47
N HIS A 83 7.02 -2.23 -7.74
CA HIS A 83 6.55 -3.57 -7.39
C HIS A 83 7.15 -4.68 -8.25
N ALA A 84 7.80 -4.35 -9.36
CA ALA A 84 8.58 -5.30 -10.15
C ALA A 84 9.94 -5.65 -9.51
N LYS A 85 10.32 -5.02 -8.39
CA LYS A 85 11.61 -5.22 -7.71
C LYS A 85 11.52 -6.22 -6.55
N LEU A 86 12.68 -6.74 -6.18
CA LEU A 86 12.86 -7.64 -5.04
C LEU A 86 13.14 -6.89 -3.75
N GLY A 87 12.64 -7.42 -2.63
CA GLY A 87 13.01 -6.94 -1.29
C GLY A 87 14.32 -7.52 -0.78
N MET A 88 14.91 -6.88 0.23
CA MET A 88 16.08 -7.37 0.99
C MET A 88 15.64 -8.26 2.17
N ALA A 89 16.58 -9.05 2.70
CA ALA A 89 16.32 -10.01 3.77
C ALA A 89 15.81 -9.38 5.09
N TRP A 90 16.28 -8.18 5.44
CA TRP A 90 15.86 -7.47 6.67
C TRP A 90 14.42 -6.95 6.59
N ILE A 91 13.86 -6.81 5.39
CA ILE A 91 12.56 -6.18 5.20
C ILE A 91 11.46 -7.12 5.71
N PRO A 92 10.68 -6.69 6.71
CA PRO A 92 9.69 -7.55 7.33
C PRO A 92 8.56 -7.86 6.35
N HIS A 93 7.91 -9.00 6.54
CA HIS A 93 6.66 -9.26 5.83
C HIS A 93 5.58 -8.28 6.27
N TRP A 94 4.72 -7.91 5.32
CA TRP A 94 3.52 -7.16 5.59
C TRP A 94 2.67 -7.89 6.63
N ALA A 95 2.21 -7.13 7.61
CA ALA A 95 1.31 -7.59 8.64
C ALA A 95 0.26 -6.51 8.88
N MET A 96 -0.98 -6.94 9.07
CA MET A 96 -2.01 -6.09 9.63
C MET A 96 -1.70 -5.91 11.12
N ASN A 97 -1.25 -4.71 11.50
CA ASN A 97 -1.03 -4.37 12.89
C ASN A 97 -2.34 -3.79 13.45
N GLY A 98 -3.03 -4.53 14.30
CA GLY A 98 -4.10 -4.00 15.14
C GLY A 98 -3.54 -3.32 16.41
N PRO A 99 -4.39 -2.72 17.25
CA PRO A 99 -3.99 -2.40 18.62
C PRO A 99 -3.46 -3.69 19.26
N VAL A 100 -2.29 -3.61 19.89
CA VAL A 100 -1.60 -4.78 20.47
C VAL A 100 -2.47 -5.34 21.60
N ILE A 101 -3.30 -6.33 21.30
CA ILE A 101 -4.14 -7.03 22.28
C ILE A 101 -3.89 -8.53 22.12
N GLY A 102 -2.74 -8.99 22.62
CA GLY A 102 -2.48 -10.41 22.89
C GLY A 102 -2.74 -11.39 21.71
N PRO A 103 -3.09 -12.66 22.01
CA PRO A 103 -3.36 -13.70 21.02
C PRO A 103 -4.78 -13.62 20.41
N GLU A 104 -5.49 -12.50 20.58
CA GLU A 104 -6.91 -12.40 20.21
C GLU A 104 -7.12 -12.47 18.69
N PRO A 105 -8.12 -13.23 18.18
CA PRO A 105 -8.42 -13.27 16.76
C PRO A 105 -8.73 -11.88 16.20
N LEU A 106 -8.20 -11.58 15.01
CA LEU A 106 -8.33 -10.26 14.39
C LEU A 106 -9.80 -9.84 14.16
N ASP A 107 -10.67 -10.79 13.87
CA ASP A 107 -12.12 -10.56 13.74
C ASP A 107 -12.76 -10.07 15.05
N ASN A 108 -12.34 -10.59 16.21
CA ASN A 108 -12.83 -10.16 17.52
C ASN A 108 -12.34 -8.75 17.85
N ILE A 109 -11.06 -8.46 17.59
CA ILE A 109 -10.48 -7.12 17.75
C ILE A 109 -11.27 -6.11 16.91
N TYR A 110 -11.55 -6.45 15.66
CA TYR A 110 -12.37 -5.61 14.78
C TYR A 110 -13.78 -5.38 15.32
N GLY A 111 -14.48 -6.45 15.74
CA GLY A 111 -15.82 -6.35 16.31
C GLY A 111 -15.87 -5.43 17.55
N ALA A 112 -14.88 -5.55 18.44
CA ALA A 112 -14.76 -4.71 19.63
C ALA A 112 -14.50 -3.23 19.25
N CYS A 113 -13.59 -2.97 18.31
CA CYS A 113 -13.31 -1.61 17.83
C CYS A 113 -14.55 -0.99 17.14
N PHE A 114 -15.22 -1.75 16.29
CA PHE A 114 -16.45 -1.31 15.63
C PHE A 114 -17.52 -0.96 16.65
N GLY A 115 -17.77 -1.82 17.65
CA GLY A 115 -18.77 -1.59 18.70
C GLY A 115 -18.58 -0.25 19.43
N ARG A 116 -17.34 0.12 19.74
CA ARG A 116 -17.00 1.40 20.40
C ARG A 116 -17.25 2.64 19.54
N CYS A 117 -17.15 2.53 18.21
CA CYS A 117 -17.29 3.67 17.30
C CYS A 117 -18.52 3.62 16.38
N ALA A 118 -19.36 2.59 16.45
CA ALA A 118 -20.49 2.36 15.53
C ALA A 118 -21.46 3.54 15.44
N ALA A 119 -21.81 4.17 16.57
CA ALA A 119 -22.71 5.32 16.58
C ALA A 119 -22.12 6.52 15.82
N ARG A 120 -20.80 6.72 15.91
CA ARG A 120 -20.08 7.77 15.19
C ARG A 120 -19.97 7.43 13.71
N LEU A 121 -19.62 6.20 13.37
CA LEU A 121 -19.56 5.72 11.98
C LEU A 121 -20.90 5.85 11.26
N ARG A 122 -22.01 5.56 11.96
CA ARG A 122 -23.35 5.68 11.38
C ARG A 122 -23.75 7.11 11.02
N LYS A 123 -23.17 8.11 11.69
CA LYS A 123 -23.33 9.53 11.34
C LYS A 123 -22.38 9.97 10.23
N LEU A 124 -21.18 9.39 10.20
CA LEU A 124 -20.10 9.77 9.28
C LEU A 124 -20.25 9.17 7.88
N LEU A 125 -20.69 7.91 7.79
CA LEU A 125 -20.67 7.11 6.57
C LEU A 125 -22.03 7.06 5.88
N SER A 126 -22.04 6.77 4.58
CA SER A 126 -23.26 6.39 3.87
C SER A 126 -23.85 5.10 4.46
N PRO A 127 -25.16 4.81 4.25
CA PRO A 127 -25.76 3.56 4.69
C PRO A 127 -25.03 2.32 4.17
N VAL A 128 -24.56 2.36 2.91
CA VAL A 128 -23.79 1.27 2.30
C VAL A 128 -22.40 1.15 2.93
N GLY A 129 -21.69 2.27 3.12
CA GLY A 129 -20.38 2.28 3.76
C GLY A 129 -20.42 1.76 5.20
N PHE A 130 -21.42 2.18 5.99
CA PHE A 130 -21.66 1.64 7.31
C PHE A 130 -22.00 0.14 7.25
N GLY A 131 -22.82 -0.28 6.29
CA GLY A 131 -23.16 -1.67 6.05
C GLY A 131 -21.93 -2.55 5.76
N ILE A 132 -20.96 -2.05 4.99
CA ILE A 132 -19.68 -2.73 4.74
C ILE A 132 -18.89 -2.91 6.05
N CYS A 133 -18.75 -1.84 6.84
CA CYS A 133 -18.08 -1.92 8.14
C CYS A 133 -18.78 -2.93 9.07
N PHE A 134 -20.12 -2.91 9.11
CA PHE A 134 -20.90 -3.85 9.92
C PHE A 134 -20.75 -5.29 9.44
N LYS A 135 -20.69 -5.54 8.12
CA LYS A 135 -20.50 -6.89 7.57
C LYS A 135 -19.17 -7.51 7.98
N LEU A 136 -18.11 -6.72 8.10
CA LEU A 136 -16.82 -7.22 8.61
C LEU A 136 -16.87 -7.68 10.07
N VAL A 137 -17.85 -7.22 10.87
CA VAL A 137 -18.07 -7.72 12.25
C VAL A 137 -18.51 -9.19 12.24
N GLN A 138 -19.15 -9.64 11.16
CA GLN A 138 -19.58 -11.03 10.98
C GLN A 138 -18.39 -11.97 10.69
N GLY A 139 -17.18 -11.43 10.58
CA GLY A 139 -15.93 -12.16 10.36
C GLY A 139 -15.42 -12.11 8.92
N GLY A 140 -14.25 -12.73 8.71
CA GLY A 140 -13.60 -12.84 7.41
C GLY A 140 -12.39 -11.92 7.24
N LEU A 141 -12.12 -11.02 8.20
CA LEU A 141 -10.94 -10.16 8.17
C LEU A 141 -9.65 -10.98 8.19
N GLN A 142 -9.59 -12.06 8.99
CA GLN A 142 -8.44 -12.96 8.97
C GLN A 142 -8.24 -13.65 7.61
N LYS A 143 -9.32 -14.03 6.93
CA LYS A 143 -9.28 -14.62 5.57
C LYS A 143 -8.70 -13.61 4.57
N LEU A 144 -9.11 -12.34 4.63
CA LEU A 144 -8.62 -11.27 3.77
C LEU A 144 -7.13 -10.98 4.02
N VAL A 145 -6.71 -10.89 5.29
CA VAL A 145 -5.30 -10.72 5.65
C VAL A 145 -4.47 -11.90 5.14
N ASN A 146 -4.95 -13.14 5.29
CA ASN A 146 -4.27 -14.32 4.78
C ASN A 146 -4.15 -14.30 3.25
N MET A 147 -5.17 -13.82 2.53
CA MET A 147 -5.09 -13.61 1.08
C MET A 147 -3.95 -12.65 0.72
N LEU A 148 -3.86 -11.52 1.43
CA LEU A 148 -2.83 -10.49 1.19
C LEU A 148 -1.41 -10.90 1.64
N ARG A 149 -1.30 -11.87 2.57
CA ARG A 149 -0.02 -12.45 3.01
C ARG A 149 0.52 -13.53 2.08
N LYS A 150 -0.28 -14.11 1.19
CA LYS A 150 0.19 -15.15 0.26
C LYS A 150 1.09 -14.54 -0.82
N PRO A 151 2.11 -15.27 -1.32
CA PRO A 151 2.89 -14.85 -2.49
C PRO A 151 2.02 -14.65 -3.73
N PRO A 152 2.46 -13.85 -4.71
CA PRO A 152 3.74 -13.12 -4.83
C PRO A 152 3.94 -12.06 -3.75
N HIS A 153 5.19 -11.90 -3.33
CA HIS A 153 5.59 -10.75 -2.55
C HIS A 153 6.44 -9.82 -3.39
N THR A 154 6.17 -8.54 -3.23
CA THR A 154 6.98 -7.43 -3.70
C THR A 154 7.40 -6.59 -2.50
N LEU A 155 8.36 -5.69 -2.71
CA LEU A 155 8.52 -4.54 -1.85
C LEU A 155 7.25 -3.68 -1.87
N LEU A 156 6.80 -3.23 -0.71
CA LEU A 156 5.68 -2.33 -0.50
C LEU A 156 6.19 -1.04 0.15
N HIS A 157 5.60 0.09 -0.22
CA HIS A 157 5.69 1.34 0.50
C HIS A 157 4.92 1.25 1.84
N GLY A 158 3.72 0.65 1.84
CA GLY A 158 2.90 0.41 3.03
C GLY A 158 1.92 1.53 3.40
N ASP A 159 2.18 2.76 2.94
CA ASP A 159 1.28 3.92 3.02
C ASP A 159 1.28 4.78 1.72
N TYR A 160 1.10 4.13 0.57
CA TYR A 160 1.21 4.81 -0.74
C TYR A 160 -0.02 5.69 -1.03
N ARG A 161 0.08 6.98 -0.72
CA ARG A 161 -1.00 7.99 -0.86
C ARG A 161 -0.46 9.35 -1.31
N THR A 162 -1.29 10.20 -1.90
CA THR A 162 -0.89 11.52 -2.45
C THR A 162 -0.13 12.42 -1.49
N GLU A 163 -0.34 12.31 -0.19
CA GLU A 163 0.40 13.09 0.81
C GLU A 163 1.89 12.74 0.83
N ASN A 164 2.21 11.48 0.55
CA ASN A 164 3.56 10.90 0.50
C ASN A 164 4.15 10.91 -0.93
N ILE A 165 3.47 11.60 -1.87
CA ILE A 165 3.87 11.68 -3.26
C ILE A 165 4.02 13.15 -3.68
N ARG A 166 5.03 13.45 -4.49
CA ARG A 166 5.09 14.68 -5.29
C ARG A 166 5.15 14.33 -6.76
N PHE A 167 4.56 15.21 -7.58
CA PHE A 167 4.43 14.98 -9.02
C PHE A 167 5.32 15.95 -9.79
N ALA A 168 6.13 15.42 -10.69
CA ALA A 168 6.84 16.26 -11.65
C ALA A 168 5.85 16.89 -12.65
N PRO A 169 6.17 18.06 -13.24
CA PRO A 169 5.40 18.60 -14.36
C PRO A 169 5.32 17.63 -15.54
N GLY A 170 4.24 17.77 -16.33
CA GLY A 170 4.01 16.98 -17.54
C GLY A 170 3.12 15.76 -17.32
N ALA A 171 2.39 15.37 -18.36
CA ALA A 171 1.51 14.22 -18.32
C ALA A 171 2.33 12.92 -18.19
N SER A 172 1.99 12.07 -17.22
CA SER A 172 2.71 10.82 -16.94
C SER A 172 4.20 10.99 -16.54
N GLY A 173 4.58 12.13 -15.98
CA GLY A 173 5.93 12.36 -15.45
C GLY A 173 6.27 11.49 -14.23
N PRO A 174 7.55 11.43 -13.82
CA PRO A 174 7.97 10.70 -12.63
C PRO A 174 7.32 11.28 -11.37
N VAL A 175 7.29 10.47 -10.32
CA VAL A 175 6.82 10.88 -9.00
C VAL A 175 7.95 10.79 -8.00
N ALA A 176 7.99 11.68 -7.02
CA ALA A 176 8.86 11.53 -5.87
C ALA A 176 8.07 10.94 -4.70
N VAL A 177 8.64 9.95 -4.01
CA VAL A 177 7.97 9.19 -2.94
C VAL A 177 8.83 9.20 -1.69
N PHE A 178 8.22 9.49 -0.54
CA PHE A 178 8.87 9.61 0.76
C PHE A 178 7.97 9.04 1.87
N ASP A 179 8.43 9.07 3.12
CA ASP A 179 7.78 8.39 4.26
C ASP A 179 7.79 6.86 4.09
N TRP A 180 9.01 6.30 4.08
CA TRP A 180 9.24 4.88 3.89
C TRP A 180 9.20 4.08 5.21
N GLY A 181 8.65 4.64 6.28
CA GLY A 181 8.63 4.02 7.62
C GLY A 181 7.80 2.73 7.71
N LEU A 182 6.94 2.48 6.73
CA LEU A 182 6.10 1.28 6.63
C LEU A 182 6.57 0.29 5.55
N VAL A 183 7.77 0.48 4.99
CA VAL A 183 8.32 -0.45 4.00
C VAL A 183 8.28 -1.90 4.50
N SER A 184 7.77 -2.79 3.64
CA SER A 184 7.56 -4.21 3.97
C SER A 184 7.52 -5.08 2.71
N ARG A 185 7.45 -6.41 2.88
CA ARG A 185 7.28 -7.38 1.78
C ARG A 185 5.87 -7.97 1.79
N GLY A 186 5.10 -7.79 0.72
CA GLY A 186 3.74 -8.29 0.63
C GLY A 186 3.16 -8.16 -0.76
N ARG A 187 1.84 -8.33 -0.92
CA ARG A 187 1.19 -8.16 -2.22
C ARG A 187 1.04 -6.68 -2.59
N GLY A 188 1.41 -6.34 -3.83
CA GLY A 188 1.33 -4.97 -4.35
C GLY A 188 -0.09 -4.40 -4.39
N SER A 189 -1.11 -5.26 -4.33
CA SER A 189 -2.52 -4.85 -4.20
C SER A 189 -2.80 -4.05 -2.93
N TRP A 190 -2.00 -4.20 -1.87
CA TRP A 190 -2.13 -3.41 -0.64
C TRP A 190 -1.89 -1.91 -0.90
N ASP A 191 -0.75 -1.57 -1.50
CA ASP A 191 -0.41 -0.19 -1.83
C ASP A 191 -1.30 0.36 -2.94
N PHE A 192 -1.68 -0.48 -3.92
CA PHE A 192 -2.61 -0.06 -4.96
C PHE A 192 -4.01 0.28 -4.39
N ALA A 193 -4.51 -0.53 -3.45
CA ALA A 193 -5.76 -0.25 -2.74
C ALA A 193 -5.65 1.00 -1.85
N HIS A 194 -4.51 1.21 -1.16
CA HIS A 194 -4.25 2.44 -0.41
C HIS A 194 -4.33 3.67 -1.31
N PHE A 195 -3.66 3.61 -2.46
CA PHE A 195 -3.63 4.70 -3.40
C PHE A 195 -5.02 5.01 -3.93
N LEU A 196 -5.73 4.01 -4.46
CA LEU A 196 -7.07 4.21 -5.00
C LEU A 196 -8.05 4.75 -3.94
N ALA A 197 -7.99 4.25 -2.72
CA ALA A 197 -8.91 4.65 -1.66
C ALA A 197 -8.60 6.05 -1.10
N LEU A 198 -7.32 6.42 -0.97
CA LEU A 198 -6.91 7.62 -0.22
C LEU A 198 -6.42 8.77 -1.10
N SER A 199 -6.30 8.55 -2.41
CA SER A 199 -5.73 9.55 -3.34
C SER A 199 -6.69 9.98 -4.45
N LEU A 200 -7.81 9.29 -4.63
CA LEU A 200 -8.78 9.56 -5.70
C LEU A 200 -10.17 9.80 -5.13
N ARG A 201 -10.79 10.91 -5.56
CA ARG A 201 -12.20 11.15 -5.28
C ARG A 201 -13.08 10.05 -5.88
N PRO A 202 -14.17 9.66 -5.20
CA PRO A 202 -15.08 8.61 -5.69
C PRO A 202 -15.54 8.79 -7.14
N GLU A 203 -15.87 10.02 -7.54
CA GLU A 203 -16.39 10.35 -8.88
C GLU A 203 -15.36 10.02 -9.96
N LEU A 204 -14.11 10.42 -9.75
CA LEU A 204 -13.01 10.15 -10.68
C LEU A 204 -12.67 8.66 -10.68
N ARG A 205 -12.63 8.03 -9.50
CA ARG A 205 -12.31 6.61 -9.39
C ARG A 205 -13.30 5.72 -10.14
N ARG A 206 -14.61 6.01 -10.05
CA ARG A 206 -15.66 5.29 -10.80
C ARG A 206 -15.46 5.36 -12.32
N GLY A 207 -15.03 6.50 -12.85
CA GLY A 207 -14.82 6.70 -14.29
C GLY A 207 -13.53 6.08 -14.85
N HIS A 208 -12.51 5.88 -14.02
CA HIS A 208 -11.14 5.57 -14.49
C HIS A 208 -10.53 4.28 -13.92
N GLN A 209 -11.24 3.54 -13.06
CA GLN A 209 -10.69 2.37 -12.37
C GLN A 209 -10.06 1.31 -13.31
N GLU A 210 -10.70 0.98 -14.42
CA GLU A 210 -10.20 -0.01 -15.38
C GLU A 210 -8.91 0.44 -16.06
N GLU A 211 -8.86 1.72 -16.45
CA GLU A 211 -7.66 2.31 -17.04
C GLU A 211 -6.50 2.26 -16.04
N ILE A 212 -6.74 2.69 -14.80
CA ILE A 212 -5.72 2.76 -13.75
C ILE A 212 -5.17 1.37 -13.42
N VAL A 213 -6.04 0.35 -13.31
CA VAL A 213 -5.63 -1.06 -13.13
C VAL A 213 -4.72 -1.51 -14.27
N ARG A 214 -5.13 -1.28 -15.52
CA ARG A 214 -4.34 -1.69 -16.68
C ARG A 214 -2.98 -0.99 -16.70
N LYS A 215 -2.93 0.32 -16.42
CA LYS A 215 -1.66 1.08 -16.39
C LYS A 215 -0.69 0.54 -15.35
N TYR A 216 -1.17 0.12 -14.19
CA TYR A 216 -0.36 -0.57 -13.18
C TYR A 216 0.13 -1.94 -13.65
N LEU A 217 -0.76 -2.78 -14.17
CA LEU A 217 -0.42 -4.14 -14.59
C LEU A 217 0.55 -4.16 -15.79
N GLN A 218 0.48 -3.16 -16.68
CA GLN A 218 1.41 -2.97 -17.80
C GLN A 218 2.87 -2.72 -17.40
N GLN A 219 3.15 -2.46 -16.12
CA GLN A 219 4.53 -2.20 -15.66
C GLN A 219 5.32 -3.48 -15.36
N PHE A 220 4.63 -4.61 -15.24
CA PHE A 220 5.25 -5.89 -14.97
C PHE A 220 5.69 -6.57 -16.28
N PRO A 221 6.76 -7.39 -16.25
CA PRO A 221 7.13 -8.20 -17.40
C PRO A 221 6.06 -9.24 -17.74
N GLY A 222 5.87 -9.51 -19.03
CA GLY A 222 4.83 -10.40 -19.56
C GLY A 222 3.44 -9.74 -19.65
N ASP A 223 2.51 -10.36 -20.36
CA ASP A 223 1.14 -9.85 -20.45
C ASP A 223 0.34 -10.17 -19.17
N ARG A 224 0.23 -9.14 -18.31
CA ARG A 224 -0.56 -9.16 -17.08
C ARG A 224 -1.94 -8.51 -17.26
N THR A 225 -2.28 -8.14 -18.50
CA THR A 225 -3.52 -7.42 -18.83
C THR A 225 -4.62 -8.33 -19.38
N SER A 226 -4.39 -9.64 -19.43
CA SER A 226 -5.44 -10.64 -19.68
C SER A 226 -6.59 -10.50 -18.67
N ALA A 227 -7.83 -10.77 -19.12
CA ALA A 227 -9.03 -10.60 -18.31
C ALA A 227 -8.96 -11.38 -16.98
N SER A 228 -8.47 -12.62 -17.00
CA SER A 228 -8.31 -13.44 -15.80
C SER A 228 -7.29 -12.87 -14.81
N SER A 229 -6.18 -12.33 -15.30
CA SER A 229 -5.16 -11.70 -14.44
C SER A 229 -5.70 -10.41 -13.80
N VAL A 230 -6.43 -9.61 -14.59
CA VAL A 230 -7.10 -8.40 -14.11
C VAL A 230 -8.12 -8.77 -13.03
N ASP A 231 -8.98 -9.77 -13.25
CA ASP A 231 -10.01 -10.16 -12.28
C ASP A 231 -9.42 -10.66 -10.96
N LEU A 232 -8.36 -11.47 -11.01
CA LEU A 232 -7.63 -11.91 -9.81
C LEU A 232 -7.04 -10.72 -9.05
N PHE A 233 -6.39 -9.79 -9.76
CA PHE A 233 -5.85 -8.58 -9.13
C PHE A 233 -6.96 -7.73 -8.50
N LYS A 234 -8.11 -7.60 -9.17
CA LYS A 234 -9.26 -6.86 -8.62
C LYS A 234 -9.78 -7.49 -7.33
N ASP A 235 -9.80 -8.82 -7.21
CA ASP A 235 -10.13 -9.50 -5.94
C ASP A 235 -9.13 -9.17 -4.83
N GLU A 236 -7.84 -9.14 -5.15
CA GLU A 236 -6.81 -8.74 -4.18
C GLU A 236 -6.97 -7.27 -3.75
N VAL A 237 -7.31 -6.37 -4.67
CA VAL A 237 -7.59 -4.95 -4.37
C VAL A 237 -8.84 -4.80 -3.51
N ARG A 238 -9.90 -5.58 -3.76
CA ARG A 238 -11.11 -5.63 -2.91
C ARG A 238 -10.74 -6.04 -1.47
N ALA A 239 -9.90 -7.07 -1.32
CA ALA A 239 -9.39 -7.45 -0.01
C ALA A 239 -8.56 -6.33 0.63
N GLY A 240 -7.76 -5.62 -0.17
CA GLY A 240 -7.03 -4.41 0.25
C GLY A 240 -7.93 -3.34 0.84
N PHE A 241 -9.05 -2.99 0.18
CA PHE A 241 -10.00 -2.00 0.69
C PHE A 241 -10.61 -2.40 2.03
N LEU A 242 -11.07 -3.64 2.16
CA LEU A 242 -11.68 -4.15 3.40
C LEU A 242 -10.67 -4.18 4.55
N CYS A 243 -9.44 -4.62 4.28
CA CYS A 243 -8.34 -4.58 5.23
C CYS A 243 -7.97 -3.14 5.63
N LEU A 244 -8.01 -2.19 4.70
CA LEU A 244 -7.76 -0.77 4.98
C LEU A 244 -8.86 -0.15 5.84
N ILE A 245 -10.14 -0.49 5.63
CA ILE A 245 -11.24 -0.08 6.52
C ILE A 245 -10.94 -0.52 7.95
N ALA A 246 -10.56 -1.79 8.15
CA ALA A 246 -10.19 -2.29 9.48
C ALA A 246 -9.00 -1.54 10.09
N LYS A 247 -7.92 -1.33 9.31
CA LYS A 247 -6.75 -0.55 9.73
C LYS A 247 -7.12 0.88 10.16
N LEU A 248 -7.97 1.57 9.40
CA LEU A 248 -8.42 2.91 9.73
C LEU A 248 -9.29 2.93 10.99
N LEU A 249 -10.17 1.94 11.16
CA LEU A 249 -11.01 1.83 12.37
C LEU A 249 -10.20 1.59 13.64
N PHE A 250 -9.12 0.79 13.56
CA PHE A 250 -8.19 0.59 14.68
C PHE A 250 -7.55 1.88 15.17
N VAL A 251 -7.30 2.84 14.27
CA VAL A 251 -6.78 4.16 14.64
C VAL A 251 -7.90 5.07 15.09
N PHE A 252 -9.04 5.05 14.38
CA PHE A 252 -10.16 5.97 14.58
C PHE A 252 -10.86 5.79 15.94
N VAL A 253 -11.01 4.55 16.41
CA VAL A 253 -11.85 4.21 17.56
C VAL A 253 -11.48 4.97 18.83
N ASP A 254 -10.18 5.11 19.12
CA ASP A 254 -9.66 5.73 20.34
C ASP A 254 -8.84 6.99 20.00
N PHE A 255 -9.06 7.60 18.83
CA PHE A 255 -8.31 8.77 18.37
C PHE A 255 -8.61 10.02 19.23
N GLN A 256 -7.60 10.55 19.91
CA GLN A 256 -7.67 11.77 20.73
C GLN A 256 -6.71 12.87 20.26
N GLY A 257 -6.22 12.78 19.01
CA GLY A 257 -5.28 13.76 18.46
C GLY A 257 -5.94 15.05 17.96
N LYS A 258 -5.19 15.81 17.17
CA LYS A 258 -5.62 17.12 16.65
C LYS A 258 -6.85 17.00 15.74
N PRO A 259 -7.75 18.01 15.73
CA PRO A 259 -8.94 18.02 14.87
C PRO A 259 -8.65 17.77 13.38
N GLN A 260 -7.57 18.34 12.85
CA GLN A 260 -7.21 18.20 11.43
C GLN A 260 -6.85 16.75 11.08
N THR A 261 -6.21 16.02 12.00
CA THR A 261 -5.92 14.59 11.81
C THR A 261 -7.19 13.75 11.90
N LEU A 262 -8.15 14.17 12.73
CA LEU A 262 -9.44 13.52 12.83
C LEU A 262 -10.27 13.69 11.54
N GLU A 263 -10.32 14.91 11.00
CA GLU A 263 -10.95 15.20 9.70
C GLU A 263 -10.32 14.37 8.56
N MET A 264 -8.99 14.22 8.58
CA MET A 264 -8.28 13.35 7.64
C MET A 264 -8.69 11.87 7.79
N LEU A 265 -8.79 11.36 9.01
CA LEU A 265 -9.22 9.97 9.27
C LEU A 265 -10.69 9.75 8.85
N GLU A 266 -11.56 10.70 9.14
CA GLU A 266 -12.97 10.68 8.75
C GLU A 266 -13.13 10.65 7.23
N ARG A 267 -12.42 11.54 6.51
CA ARG A 267 -12.37 11.52 5.04
C ARG A 267 -11.83 10.20 4.50
N SER A 268 -10.77 9.67 5.13
CA SER A 268 -10.17 8.39 4.73
C SER A 268 -11.15 7.23 4.86
N LEU A 269 -11.94 7.18 5.94
CA LEU A 269 -12.99 6.17 6.13
C LEU A 269 -14.11 6.33 5.10
N GLN A 270 -14.56 7.56 4.83
CA GLN A 270 -15.58 7.81 3.82
C GLN A 270 -15.12 7.38 2.42
N TRP A 271 -13.90 7.77 2.01
CA TRP A 271 -13.38 7.42 0.69
C TRP A 271 -13.08 5.93 0.56
N THR A 272 -12.54 5.29 1.59
CA THR A 272 -12.24 3.85 1.55
C THR A 272 -13.51 3.01 1.53
N THR A 273 -14.55 3.39 2.27
CA THR A 273 -15.84 2.68 2.24
C THR A 273 -16.57 2.90 0.91
N SER A 274 -16.51 4.10 0.34
CA SER A 274 -16.95 4.34 -1.05
C SER A 274 -16.15 3.50 -2.05
N ALA A 275 -14.86 3.29 -1.81
CA ALA A 275 -14.04 2.43 -2.68
C ALA A 275 -14.42 0.97 -2.62
N ALA A 276 -14.67 0.47 -1.40
CA ALA A 276 -15.21 -0.85 -1.20
C ALA A 276 -16.60 -1.01 -1.86
N GLU A 277 -17.44 0.02 -1.83
CA GLU A 277 -18.75 0.03 -2.50
C GLU A 277 -18.63 -0.03 -4.03
N ASP A 278 -17.89 0.89 -4.64
CA ASP A 278 -17.74 0.97 -6.11
C ASP A 278 -17.17 -0.33 -6.71
N TRP A 279 -16.39 -1.07 -5.91
CA TRP A 279 -15.75 -2.32 -6.31
C TRP A 279 -16.50 -3.59 -5.88
N ALA A 280 -17.66 -3.42 -5.24
CA ALA A 280 -18.42 -4.51 -4.61
C ALA A 280 -17.52 -5.41 -3.76
N ALA A 281 -16.68 -4.81 -2.91
CA ALA A 281 -15.55 -5.49 -2.28
C ALA A 281 -15.94 -6.70 -1.42
N LEU A 282 -17.12 -6.68 -0.79
CA LEU A 282 -17.64 -7.80 0.00
C LEU A 282 -17.80 -9.10 -0.81
N THR A 283 -17.91 -9.03 -2.14
CA THR A 283 -17.98 -10.23 -2.99
C THR A 283 -16.76 -11.15 -2.83
N VAL A 284 -15.60 -10.60 -2.47
CA VAL A 284 -14.38 -11.40 -2.24
C VAL A 284 -14.52 -12.35 -1.03
N LEU A 285 -15.36 -12.00 -0.06
CA LEU A 285 -15.64 -12.86 1.10
C LEU A 285 -16.57 -14.02 0.72
N LEU A 286 -17.48 -13.80 -0.24
CA LEU A 286 -18.47 -14.78 -0.72
C LEU A 286 -17.86 -15.86 -1.64
N LYS A 287 -16.72 -15.57 -2.28
CA LYS A 287 -16.01 -16.57 -3.09
C LYS A 287 -15.48 -17.68 -2.15
N SER A 288 -16.00 -18.91 -2.34
CA SER A 288 -15.56 -20.12 -1.64
C SER A 288 -14.09 -20.43 -1.94
N GLU A 289 -13.46 -21.33 -1.19
CA GLU A 289 -12.02 -21.63 -1.15
C GLU A 289 -11.38 -22.17 -2.46
N ALA A 290 -11.90 -21.81 -3.63
CA ALA A 290 -11.25 -22.04 -4.93
C ALA A 290 -9.92 -21.28 -5.12
N PHE A 291 -9.45 -20.54 -4.11
CA PHE A 291 -8.10 -19.95 -4.08
C PHE A 291 -6.97 -21.00 -3.92
N GLY A 292 -7.31 -22.29 -3.88
CA GLY A 292 -6.40 -23.38 -3.50
C GLY A 292 -5.73 -24.16 -4.63
N ARG A 293 -6.22 -24.14 -5.88
CA ARG A 293 -5.65 -24.99 -6.95
C ARG A 293 -5.67 -24.28 -8.31
N SER A 294 -4.53 -23.72 -8.71
CA SER A 294 -4.15 -23.23 -10.07
C SER A 294 -4.14 -21.72 -10.42
N THR A 295 -4.41 -20.78 -9.51
CA THR A 295 -4.43 -19.33 -9.86
C THR A 295 -3.53 -18.46 -8.98
N GLN A 296 -2.25 -18.86 -8.85
CA GLN A 296 -1.25 -17.97 -8.25
C GLN A 296 -0.78 -16.96 -9.30
N TRP A 297 -0.74 -15.68 -8.94
CA TRP A 297 0.03 -14.69 -9.69
C TRP A 297 1.45 -15.23 -9.90
N PRO A 298 1.92 -15.37 -11.16
CA PRO A 298 3.23 -15.93 -11.43
C PRO A 298 4.29 -15.08 -10.77
N ASP A 299 5.11 -15.71 -9.91
CA ASP A 299 6.28 -15.09 -9.30
C ASP A 299 7.03 -14.28 -10.37
N PRO A 300 7.17 -12.94 -10.20
CA PRO A 300 7.78 -12.06 -11.21
C PRO A 300 9.23 -12.44 -11.58
N LEU A 301 9.82 -13.45 -10.91
CA LEU A 301 11.21 -13.81 -11.02
C LEU A 301 11.47 -15.25 -11.45
N ARG A 302 10.43 -16.09 -11.62
CA ARG A 302 10.60 -17.47 -12.11
C ARG A 302 11.10 -17.57 -13.56
N GLN A 303 11.26 -16.45 -14.27
CA GLN A 303 11.71 -16.43 -15.67
C GLN A 303 13.20 -16.05 -15.87
N ARG A 304 14.02 -15.92 -14.82
CA ARG A 304 15.48 -15.88 -15.06
C ARG A 304 16.01 -17.32 -15.17
N PRO A 305 16.64 -17.71 -16.29
CA PRO A 305 17.35 -18.98 -16.33
C PRO A 305 18.42 -18.95 -15.23
N VAL A 306 18.48 -20.01 -14.44
CA VAL A 306 19.65 -20.31 -13.62
C VAL A 306 20.79 -20.51 -14.63
N GLU A 307 21.69 -19.54 -14.76
CA GLU A 307 22.95 -19.77 -15.46
C GLU A 307 23.70 -20.87 -14.69
N GLY A 308 23.58 -22.09 -15.20
CA GLY A 308 24.29 -23.24 -14.69
C GLY A 308 25.78 -23.03 -14.85
N HIS A 309 26.47 -22.74 -13.73
CA HIS A 309 27.89 -23.02 -13.63
C HIS A 309 28.07 -24.54 -13.52
N VAL A 310 28.15 -25.18 -14.69
CA VAL A 310 28.77 -26.50 -14.82
C VAL A 310 30.28 -26.28 -14.72
N GLY A 311 30.89 -26.88 -13.70
CA GLY A 311 32.29 -26.67 -13.39
C GLY A 311 33.27 -27.22 -14.42
N ARG A 312 34.53 -26.81 -14.27
CA ARG A 312 35.69 -27.66 -14.48
C ARG A 312 36.72 -27.35 -13.38
N TRP A 313 36.91 -28.33 -12.50
CA TRP A 313 38.18 -28.53 -11.84
C TRP A 313 39.06 -29.32 -12.82
N GLY A 314 40.26 -28.82 -13.04
CA GLY A 314 41.29 -29.33 -13.94
C GLY A 314 42.38 -28.30 -14.04
#